data_AF-A0A949Z9I8-F1
#
_entry.id   AF-A0A949Z9I8-F1
#
_cell.length_a   1.000
_cell.length_b   1.000
_cell.length_c   1.000
_cell.angle_alpha   90.00
_cell.angle_beta   90.00
_cell.angle_gamma   90.00
#
_symmetry.space_group_name_H-M   'P 1'
#
loop_
_entity.id
_entity.type
_entity.pdbx_description
1 polymer ?
#
loop_
_entity_poly.entity_id
_entity_poly.type
_entity_poly.pdbx_seq_one_letter_code
_entity_poly.pdbx_strand_id
1 'polypeptide(L)'
;WPVVDWLAATSVGIVGDSPMLDLTYEEDSRAEVDMNVVMTGDGRFVEIQGTAEQEPFNRGQLDKLLALARAGIEAIIGVQREALAPAALPPFGAKPLPPKAAASD
;
A
#
# COMPACT_ATOMS: atom_id res chain seq x y z
N TRP A 1 -19.11 -7.84 9.30
CA TRP A 1 -17.76 -7.99 8.71
C TRP A 1 -16.70 -7.52 9.72
N PRO A 2 -15.70 -8.35 10.10
CA PRO A 2 -14.61 -7.91 10.99
C PRO A 2 -13.54 -7.02 10.33
N VAL A 3 -13.61 -6.77 9.01
CA VAL A 3 -12.69 -5.86 8.31
C VAL A 3 -13.10 -4.41 8.61
N VAL A 4 -12.14 -3.61 9.07
CA VAL A 4 -12.37 -2.25 9.58
C VAL A 4 -11.71 -1.15 8.73
N ASP A 5 -10.91 -1.49 7.73
CA ASP A 5 -10.32 -0.53 6.80
C ASP A 5 -9.85 -1.23 5.51
N TRP A 6 -9.58 -0.42 4.49
CA TRP A 6 -8.83 -0.83 3.31
C TRP A 6 -7.36 -1.04 3.66
N LEU A 7 -6.71 -1.91 2.90
CA LEU A 7 -5.30 -2.22 3.05
C LEU A 7 -4.71 -2.48 1.67
N ALA A 8 -3.56 -1.87 1.40
CA ALA A 8 -2.80 -2.15 0.20
C ALA A 8 -1.29 -2.04 0.48
N ALA A 9 -0.53 -2.63 -0.43
CA ALA A 9 0.92 -2.61 -0.40
C ALA A 9 1.45 -2.42 -1.82
N THR A 10 2.65 -1.87 -1.94
CA THR A 10 3.39 -1.76 -3.20
C THR A 10 4.89 -1.77 -2.91
N SER A 11 5.68 -2.15 -3.90
CA SER A 11 7.14 -1.99 -3.88
C SER A 11 7.51 -0.60 -4.41
N VAL A 12 8.60 -0.05 -3.89
CA VAL A 12 9.27 1.15 -4.41
C VAL A 12 10.77 0.92 -4.30
N GLY A 13 11.54 1.57 -5.16
CA GLY A 13 13.00 1.45 -5.07
C GLY A 13 13.75 2.51 -5.85
N ILE A 14 15.08 2.44 -5.79
CA ILE A 14 15.98 3.33 -6.53
C ILE A 14 16.73 2.48 -7.55
N VAL A 15 16.58 2.83 -8.83
CA VAL A 15 17.26 2.15 -9.94
C VAL A 15 18.01 3.21 -10.74
N GLY A 16 19.33 3.24 -10.66
CA GLY A 16 20.16 4.24 -11.34
C GLY A 16 19.80 5.66 -10.91
N ASP A 17 19.88 5.92 -9.59
CA ASP A 17 19.49 7.18 -8.93
C ASP A 17 18.00 7.61 -9.09
N SER A 18 17.18 6.81 -9.78
CA SER A 18 15.80 7.15 -10.08
C SER A 18 14.84 6.42 -9.13
N PRO A 19 14.01 7.14 -8.34
CA PRO A 19 12.94 6.54 -7.56
C PRO A 19 11.84 5.97 -8.47
N MET A 20 11.50 4.71 -8.26
CA MET A 20 10.54 3.93 -9.06
C MET A 20 9.45 3.35 -8.17
N LEU A 21 8.26 3.18 -8.74
CA LEU A 21 7.08 2.58 -8.12
C LEU A 21 6.76 1.26 -8.81
N ASP A 22 6.37 0.25 -8.03
CA ASP A 22 5.91 -1.05 -8.50
C ASP A 22 6.97 -1.75 -9.38
N LEU A 23 8.14 -2.00 -8.78
CA LEU A 23 9.30 -2.54 -9.48
C LEU A 23 8.97 -3.88 -10.18
N THR A 24 9.35 -4.01 -11.45
CA THR A 24 9.40 -5.32 -12.10
C THR A 24 10.56 -6.16 -11.54
N TYR A 25 10.58 -7.45 -11.85
CA TYR A 25 11.68 -8.33 -11.46
C TYR A 25 13.05 -7.82 -11.97
N GLU A 26 13.13 -7.33 -13.21
CA GLU A 26 14.37 -6.79 -13.79
C GLU A 26 14.81 -5.47 -13.15
N GLU A 27 13.87 -4.70 -12.59
CA GLU A 27 14.14 -3.45 -11.88
C GLU A 27 14.58 -3.74 -10.45
N ASP A 28 13.86 -4.62 -9.75
CA ASP A 28 14.14 -5.06 -8.38
C ASP A 28 15.52 -5.72 -8.26
N SER A 29 15.85 -6.62 -9.19
CA SER A 29 17.18 -7.28 -9.23
C SER A 29 18.36 -6.31 -9.47
N ARG A 30 18.09 -5.08 -9.86
CA ARG A 30 19.08 -4.02 -10.12
C ARG A 30 18.95 -2.83 -9.17
N ALA A 31 18.02 -2.87 -8.23
CA ALA A 31 17.75 -1.74 -7.35
C ALA A 31 18.92 -1.55 -6.37
N GLU A 32 19.29 -0.30 -6.14
CA GLU A 32 20.22 0.09 -5.07
C GLU A 32 19.53 0.06 -3.70
N VAL A 33 18.22 0.30 -3.74
CA VAL A 33 17.30 0.28 -2.60
C VAL A 33 16.00 -0.33 -3.07
N ASP A 34 15.50 -1.32 -2.35
CA ASP A 34 14.14 -1.85 -2.48
C ASP A 34 13.37 -1.60 -1.18
N MET A 35 12.06 -1.42 -1.30
CA MET A 35 11.20 -1.20 -0.15
C MET A 35 9.78 -1.64 -0.44
N ASN A 36 9.24 -2.44 0.47
CA ASN A 36 7.84 -2.80 0.54
C ASN A 36 7.15 -1.91 1.57
N VAL A 37 6.08 -1.24 1.13
CA VAL A 37 5.29 -0.34 1.98
C VAL A 37 3.87 -0.84 2.03
N VAL A 38 3.32 -0.92 3.25
CA VAL A 38 1.94 -1.32 3.50
C VAL A 38 1.22 -0.19 4.23
N MET A 39 0.07 0.23 3.72
CA MET A 39 -0.73 1.31 4.30
C MET A 39 -2.21 0.97 4.39
N THR A 40 -2.85 1.53 5.41
CA THR A 40 -4.30 1.54 5.57
C THR A 40 -4.98 2.53 4.60
N GLY A 41 -6.29 2.40 4.42
CA GLY A 41 -7.10 3.30 3.58
C GLY A 41 -7.14 4.75 4.03
N ASP A 42 -6.89 5.03 5.30
CA ASP A 42 -6.74 6.38 5.84
C ASP A 42 -5.28 6.90 5.81
N GLY A 43 -4.37 6.14 5.20
CA GLY A 43 -3.01 6.55 4.92
C GLY A 43 -2.02 6.37 6.07
N ARG A 44 -2.34 5.57 7.09
CA ARG A 44 -1.38 5.20 8.15
C ARG A 44 -0.52 4.03 7.69
N PHE A 45 0.75 4.05 8.08
CA PHE A 45 1.68 2.96 7.82
C PHE A 45 1.37 1.76 8.71
N VAL A 46 1.28 0.59 8.10
CA VAL A 46 1.24 -0.71 8.78
C VAL A 46 2.64 -1.30 8.84
N GLU A 47 3.37 -1.22 7.73
CA GLU A 47 4.72 -1.74 7.61
C GLU A 47 5.51 -0.93 6.59
N ILE A 48 6.78 -0.70 6.89
CA ILE A 48 7.79 -0.20 5.97
C ILE A 48 8.99 -1.14 6.15
N GLN A 49 9.25 -1.98 5.16
CA GLN A 49 10.45 -2.81 5.11
C GLN A 49 11.25 -2.34 3.91
N GLY A 50 12.47 -1.88 4.14
CA GLY A 50 13.38 -1.51 3.06
C GLY A 50 14.77 -2.02 3.33
N THR A 51 15.47 -2.36 2.25
CA THR A 51 16.85 -2.83 2.26
C THR A 51 17.69 -1.91 1.39
N ALA A 52 18.90 -1.61 1.87
CA ALA A 52 19.93 -0.99 1.04
C ALA A 52 20.79 -2.14 0.49
N GLU A 53 20.55 -2.52 -0.77
CA GLU A 53 21.25 -3.63 -1.42
C GLU A 53 22.69 -3.25 -1.81
N GLN A 54 22.95 -1.97 -2.05
CA GLN A 54 24.30 -1.46 -2.36
C GLN A 54 24.78 -0.38 -1.39
N GLU A 55 24.19 0.81 -1.47
CA GLU A 55 24.60 1.96 -0.67
C GLU A 55 23.47 2.41 0.27
N PRO A 56 23.78 2.86 1.50
CA PRO A 56 22.77 3.41 2.39
C PRO A 56 22.04 4.60 1.76
N PHE A 57 20.72 4.62 1.86
CA PHE A 57 19.91 5.74 1.41
C PHE A 57 19.75 6.82 2.48
N ASN A 58 19.65 8.07 2.02
CA ASN A 58 19.43 9.21 2.89
C ASN A 58 17.94 9.50 3.12
N ARG A 59 17.66 10.42 4.04
CA ARG A 59 16.28 10.80 4.38
C ARG A 59 15.48 11.34 3.19
N GLY A 60 16.10 12.13 2.31
CA GLY A 60 15.43 12.68 1.15
C GLY A 60 15.07 11.61 0.11
N GLN A 61 15.89 10.56 -0.03
CA GLN A 61 15.57 9.39 -0.84
C GLN A 61 14.39 8.61 -0.23
N LEU A 62 14.42 8.35 1.08
CA LEU A 62 13.31 7.71 1.79
C LEU A 62 11.99 8.47 1.59
N ASP A 63 12.00 9.79 1.78
CA ASP A 63 10.79 10.62 1.65
C ASP A 63 10.20 10.55 0.22
N LYS A 64 11.04 10.48 -0.82
CA LYS A 64 10.60 10.30 -2.22
C LYS A 64 9.95 8.94 -2.44
N LEU A 65 10.57 7.87 -1.92
CA LEU A 65 10.04 6.51 -2.02
C LEU A 65 8.69 6.38 -1.30
N LEU A 66 8.58 6.92 -0.09
CA LEU A 66 7.31 6.93 0.67
C LEU A 66 6.22 7.75 -0.02
N ALA A 67 6.57 8.84 -0.71
CA ALA A 67 5.61 9.62 -1.49
C ALA A 67 5.08 8.83 -2.70
N LEU A 68 5.95 8.11 -3.41
CA LEU A 68 5.56 7.21 -4.50
C LEU A 68 4.67 6.07 -4.00
N ALA A 69 5.08 5.40 -2.92
CA ALA A 69 4.34 4.31 -2.32
C ALA A 69 2.93 4.74 -1.90
N ARG A 70 2.80 5.90 -1.26
CA ARG A 70 1.51 6.48 -0.88
C ARG A 70 0.60 6.67 -2.09
N ALA A 71 1.12 7.25 -3.17
CA ALA A 71 0.33 7.47 -4.39
C ALA A 71 -0.11 6.14 -5.05
N GLY A 72 0.79 5.16 -5.12
CA GLY A 72 0.47 3.83 -5.64
C GLY A 72 -0.58 3.10 -4.81
N ILE A 73 -0.46 3.14 -3.48
CA ILE A 73 -1.41 2.53 -2.55
C ILE A 73 -2.78 3.21 -2.65
N GLU A 74 -2.85 4.54 -2.75
CA GLU A 74 -4.12 5.24 -2.97
C GLU A 74 -4.81 4.78 -4.27
N ALA A 75 -4.05 4.57 -5.34
CA ALA A 75 -4.57 4.05 -6.60
C ALA A 75 -5.08 2.60 -6.47
N ILE A 76 -4.31 1.72 -5.82
CA ILE A 76 -4.71 0.32 -5.56
C ILE A 76 -6.02 0.28 -4.77
N ILE A 77 -6.11 1.06 -3.69
CA ILE A 77 -7.33 1.14 -2.85
C ILE A 77 -8.51 1.70 -3.65
N GLY A 78 -8.27 2.65 -4.56
CA GLY A 78 -9.28 3.12 -5.51
C GLY A 78 -9.88 1.96 -6.33
N VAL A 79 -9.02 1.14 -6.95
CA VAL A 79 -9.45 -0.02 -7.74
C VAL A 79 -10.13 -1.08 -6.87
N GLN A 80 -9.63 -1.33 -5.65
CA GLN A 80 -10.28 -2.25 -4.70
C GLN A 80 -11.72 -1.80 -4.39
N ARG A 81 -11.96 -0.50 -4.18
CA ARG A 81 -13.28 0.06 -3.92
C ARG A 81 -14.22 -0.11 -5.10
N GLU A 82 -13.75 0.13 -6.31
CA GLU A 82 -14.51 -0.07 -7.54
C GLU A 82 -14.89 -1.54 -7.74
N ALA A 83 -13.95 -2.45 -7.50
CA ALA A 83 -14.17 -3.89 -7.63
C ALA A 83 -15.18 -4.43 -6.59
N LEU A 84 -15.24 -3.82 -5.41
CA LEU A 84 -16.07 -4.27 -4.27
C LEU A 84 -17.31 -3.38 -4.04
N ALA A 85 -17.79 -2.66 -5.06
CA ALA A 85 -18.71 -1.52 -4.99
C ALA A 85 -20.04 -1.62 -4.20
N PRO A 86 -20.51 -2.75 -3.61
CA PRO A 86 -21.55 -2.69 -2.57
C PRO A 86 -21.07 -3.00 -1.13
N ALA A 87 -19.83 -3.42 -0.91
CA ALA A 87 -19.27 -3.70 0.42
C ALA A 87 -18.62 -2.43 0.99
N ALA A 88 -19.44 -1.51 1.50
CA ALA A 88 -18.92 -0.40 2.29
C ALA A 88 -18.23 -0.97 3.55
N LEU A 89 -16.91 -0.87 3.61
CA LEU A 89 -16.17 -1.12 4.84
C LEU A 89 -16.50 0.00 5.83
N PRO A 90 -16.80 -0.34 7.09
CA PRO A 90 -16.97 0.68 8.11
C PRO A 90 -15.62 1.40 8.35
N PRO A 91 -15.61 2.66 8.79
CA PRO A 91 -14.37 3.38 9.10
C PRO A 91 -13.57 2.71 10.21
N PHE A 92 -12.25 2.92 10.21
CA PHE A 92 -11.35 2.27 11.17
C PHE A 92 -11.80 2.46 12.63
N GLY A 93 -11.93 1.33 13.35
CA GLY A 93 -12.38 1.31 14.74
C GLY A 93 -13.90 1.33 14.95
N ALA A 94 -14.70 1.43 13.89
CA ALA A 94 -16.14 1.24 14.01
C ALA A 94 -16.49 -0.23 14.25
N LYS A 95 -17.55 -0.47 15.03
CA LYS A 95 -18.06 -1.83 15.26
C LYS A 95 -18.46 -2.47 13.91
N PRO A 96 -18.17 -3.77 13.71
CA PRO A 96 -18.67 -4.53 12.58
C PRO A 96 -20.16 -4.29 12.36
N LEU A 97 -20.55 -4.03 11.11
CA LEU A 97 -21.98 -4.05 10.75
C LEU A 97 -22.54 -5.44 11.07
N PRO A 98 -23.76 -5.51 11.66
CA PRO A 98 -24.43 -6.78 11.88
C PRO A 98 -24.60 -7.52 10.53
N PRO A 99 -24.67 -8.86 10.54
CA PRO A 99 -24.93 -9.61 9.31
C PRO A 99 -26.21 -9.07 8.65
N LYS A 100 -26.20 -8.94 7.31
CA LYS A 100 -27.44 -8.68 6.57
C LYS A 100 -28.44 -9.76 6.96
N ALA A 101 -29.63 -9.35 7.42
CA ALA A 101 -30.72 -10.28 7.63
C ALA A 101 -30.89 -11.10 6.34
N ALA A 102 -30.88 -12.43 6.48
CA ALA A 102 -31.18 -13.31 5.36
C ALA A 102 -32.51 -12.84 4.77
N ALA A 103 -32.54 -12.60 3.45
CA ALA A 103 -33.79 -12.35 2.76
C ALA A 103 -34.69 -13.54 3.07
N SER A 104 -35.78 -13.26 3.78
CA SER A 104 -36.83 -14.23 4.06
C SER A 104 -37.59 -14.45 2.76
N ASP A 105 -37.37 -15.59 2.12
CA ASP A 105 -38.31 -16.22 1.18
C ASP A 105 -38.92 -17.45 1.85
#